data_AF-Q6TUG1-F1
#
_entry.id   AF-Q6TUG1-F1
#
_cell.length_a   1.000
_cell.length_b   1.000
_cell.length_c   1.000
_cell.angle_alpha   90.00
_cell.angle_beta   90.00
_cell.angle_gamma   90.00
#
_symmetry.space_group_name_H-M   'P 1'
#
loop_
_entity.id
_entity.type
_entity.pdbx_description
1 polymer ?
#
loop_
_entity_poly.entity_id
_entity_poly.type
_entity_poly.pdbx_seq_one_letter_code
_entity_poly.pdbx_strand_id
1 'polypeptide(L)'
;MESICWLLVTTGVEFEEEFLETREQYEKLQKDGCLLFGRVPLVEIDGMLLTQTRAILRFLAAKHNLYGKNLKDRAFKTRISNIPTIKKFLQPGSQRKPPPDGHYDDMVRTVLKF
;
A
#
# COMPACT_ATOMS: atom_id res chain seq x y z
N MET A 1 0.26 -12.14 1.63
CA MET A 1 1.55 -11.42 1.67
C MET A 1 1.31 -9.96 1.31
N GLU A 2 1.60 -9.05 2.23
CA GLU A 2 1.30 -7.63 2.11
C GLU A 2 2.13 -6.97 0.99
N SER A 3 1.60 -5.92 0.34
CA SER A 3 2.30 -5.23 -0.76
C SER A 3 3.65 -4.64 -0.34
N ILE A 4 3.82 -4.32 0.94
CA ILE A 4 5.08 -3.84 1.52
C ILE A 4 6.11 -4.97 1.52
N CYS A 5 5.76 -6.16 2.00
CA CYS A 5 6.64 -7.33 2.02
C CYS A 5 7.12 -7.69 0.61
N TRP A 6 6.22 -7.67 -0.39
CA TRP A 6 6.61 -7.86 -1.80
C TRP A 6 7.65 -6.84 -2.25
N LEU A 7 7.47 -5.56 -1.90
CA LEU A 7 8.42 -4.52 -2.27
C LEU A 7 9.80 -4.76 -1.62
N LEU A 8 9.84 -5.07 -0.33
CA LEU A 8 11.07 -5.35 0.41
C LEU A 8 11.83 -6.53 -0.19
N VAL A 9 11.14 -7.65 -0.45
CA VAL A 9 11.69 -8.83 -1.13
C VAL A 9 12.26 -8.45 -2.50
N THR A 10 11.52 -7.70 -3.32
CA THR A 10 11.99 -7.33 -4.68
C THR A 10 13.21 -6.42 -4.65
N THR A 11 13.39 -5.62 -3.59
CA THR A 11 14.55 -4.74 -3.40
C THR A 11 15.72 -5.41 -2.71
N GLY A 12 15.56 -6.66 -2.25
CA GLY A 12 16.58 -7.37 -1.47
C GLY A 12 16.80 -6.77 -0.08
N VAL A 13 15.79 -6.07 0.47
CA VAL A 13 15.85 -5.54 1.83
C VAL A 13 15.43 -6.65 2.78
N GLU A 14 16.33 -7.04 3.68
CA GLU A 14 16.01 -7.96 4.77
C GLU A 14 15.07 -7.28 5.77
N PHE A 15 14.07 -8.01 6.23
CA PHE A 15 13.09 -7.52 7.19
C PHE A 15 12.58 -8.67 8.06
N GLU A 16 12.12 -8.32 9.26
CA GLU A 16 11.40 -9.20 10.15
C GLU A 16 9.91 -8.82 10.12
N GLU A 17 9.04 -9.82 10.08
CA GLU A 17 7.58 -9.63 10.07
C GLU A 17 7.02 -10.08 11.42
N GLU A 18 6.60 -9.11 12.24
CA GLU A 18 5.96 -9.37 13.53
C GLU A 18 4.45 -9.16 13.45
N PHE A 19 3.69 -10.18 13.85
CA PHE A 19 2.24 -10.09 13.93
C PHE A 19 1.78 -9.70 15.34
N LEU A 20 0.78 -8.83 15.42
CA LEU A 20 0.08 -8.54 16.66
C LEU A 20 -0.92 -9.66 16.93
N GLU A 21 -0.64 -10.49 17.93
CA GLU A 21 -1.48 -11.62 18.35
C GLU A 21 -2.50 -11.21 19.42
N THR A 22 -2.22 -10.16 20.20
CA THR A 22 -3.10 -9.72 21.30
C THR A 22 -3.42 -8.23 21.28
N ARG A 23 -4.51 -7.86 21.96
CA ARG A 23 -4.93 -6.47 22.11
C ARG A 23 -3.91 -5.65 22.90
N GLU A 24 -3.28 -6.25 23.90
CA GLU A 24 -2.30 -5.61 24.78
C GLU A 24 -1.05 -5.19 24.00
N GLN A 25 -0.60 -5.99 23.04
CA GLN A 25 0.52 -5.63 22.15
C GLN A 25 0.19 -4.39 21.33
N TYR A 26 -1.02 -4.33 20.75
CA TYR A 26 -1.49 -3.16 20.01
C TYR A 26 -1.62 -1.92 20.91
N GLU A 27 -2.19 -2.06 22.10
CA GLU A 27 -2.34 -0.96 23.05
C GLU A 27 -0.99 -0.44 23.56
N LYS A 28 -0.01 -1.33 23.74
CA LYS A 28 1.36 -0.96 24.08
C LYS A 28 1.96 -0.06 22.99
N LEU A 29 1.89 -0.48 21.72
CA LEU A 29 2.36 0.34 20.59
C LEU A 29 1.64 1.69 20.46
N GLN A 30 0.36 1.76 20.82
CA GLN A 30 -0.35 3.04 20.90
C GLN A 30 0.15 3.92 22.04
N LYS A 31 0.32 3.37 23.25
CA LYS A 31 0.81 4.08 24.44
C LYS A 31 2.24 4.59 24.24
N ASP A 32 3.07 3.80 23.58
CA ASP A 32 4.45 4.14 23.24
C ASP A 32 4.54 5.20 22.12
N GLY A 33 3.42 5.57 21.50
CA GLY A 33 3.35 6.59 20.45
C GLY A 33 3.86 6.13 19.09
N CYS A 34 4.10 4.82 18.91
CA CYS A 34 4.66 4.25 17.68
C CYS A 34 3.69 4.30 16.50
N LEU A 35 2.38 4.20 16.76
CA LEU A 35 1.34 4.12 15.73
C LEU A 35 0.76 5.50 15.40
N LEU A 36 1.32 6.19 14.40
CA LEU A 36 0.73 7.44 13.90
C LEU A 36 -0.72 7.19 13.43
N PHE A 37 -1.67 7.94 14.02
CA PHE A 37 -3.12 7.79 13.87
C PHE A 37 -3.70 6.44 14.34
N GLY A 38 -2.96 5.67 15.15
CA GLY A 38 -3.38 4.35 15.64
C GLY A 38 -3.53 3.31 14.53
N ARG A 39 -2.84 3.48 13.39
CA ARG A 39 -2.97 2.60 12.22
C ARG A 39 -1.79 1.64 12.09
N VAL A 40 -2.12 0.42 11.68
CA VAL A 40 -1.19 -0.60 11.16
C VAL A 40 -1.31 -0.66 9.62
N PRO A 41 -0.31 -1.19 8.88
CA PRO A 41 0.99 -1.70 9.35
C PRO A 41 1.91 -0.58 9.90
N LEU A 42 2.85 -0.98 10.75
CA LEU A 42 3.98 -0.17 11.21
C LEU A 42 5.25 -0.78 10.61
N VAL A 43 6.10 0.05 10.02
CA VAL A 43 7.42 -0.35 9.52
C VAL A 43 8.47 0.50 10.21
N GLU A 44 9.42 -0.16 10.86
CA GLU A 44 10.63 0.46 11.35
C GLU A 44 11.72 0.38 10.26
N ILE A 45 12.23 1.53 9.82
CA ILE A 45 13.27 1.60 8.79
C ILE A 45 14.14 2.84 8.98
N ASP A 46 15.47 2.67 8.99
CA ASP A 46 16.45 3.74 9.25
C ASP A 46 16.17 4.56 10.53
N GLY A 47 15.67 3.90 11.58
CA GLY A 47 15.27 4.56 12.83
C GLY A 47 13.98 5.40 12.73
N MET A 48 13.24 5.32 11.62
CA MET A 48 11.93 5.93 11.45
C MET A 48 10.81 4.90 11.63
N LEU A 49 9.74 5.33 12.31
CA LEU A 49 8.49 4.57 12.45
C LEU A 49 7.46 5.09 11.44
N LEU A 50 7.21 4.31 10.39
CA LEU A 50 6.29 4.67 9.32
C LEU A 50 5.01 3.84 9.39
N THR A 51 3.86 4.52 9.42
CA THR A 51 2.54 3.89 9.23
C THR A 51 1.94 4.30 7.90
N GLN A 52 0.76 3.72 7.58
CA GLN A 52 0.04 3.89 6.32
C GLN A 52 0.77 3.31 5.11
N THR A 53 0.18 2.24 4.53
CA THR A 53 0.74 1.50 3.40
C THR A 53 1.21 2.38 2.25
N ARG A 54 0.47 3.43 1.87
CA ARG A 54 0.86 4.32 0.77
C ARG A 54 2.10 5.16 1.08
N ALA A 55 2.28 5.61 2.32
CA ALA A 55 3.45 6.39 2.72
C ALA A 55 4.69 5.49 2.72
N ILE A 56 4.56 4.30 3.32
CA ILE A 56 5.61 3.27 3.35
C ILE A 56 6.07 2.90 1.93
N LEU A 57 5.13 2.54 1.04
CA LEU A 57 5.46 2.17 -0.35
C LEU A 57 6.16 3.30 -1.11
N ARG A 58 5.75 4.56 -0.89
CA ARG A 58 6.41 5.72 -1.53
C ARG A 58 7.81 5.94 -1.00
N PHE A 59 7.99 5.83 0.32
CA PHE A 59 9.29 5.95 0.96
C PHE A 59 10.26 4.90 0.42
N LEU A 60 9.87 3.62 0.42
CA LEU A 60 10.67 2.53 -0.13
C LEU A 60 10.94 2.71 -1.62
N ALA A 61 9.94 3.08 -2.43
CA ALA A 61 10.13 3.33 -3.85
C ALA A 61 11.10 4.49 -4.14
N ALA A 62 11.10 5.54 -3.31
CA ALA A 62 12.06 6.63 -3.40
C ALA A 62 13.47 6.16 -3.01
N LYS A 63 13.60 5.54 -1.81
CA LYS A 63 14.86 5.05 -1.25
C LYS A 63 15.59 4.08 -2.19
N HIS A 64 14.85 3.15 -2.78
CA HIS A 64 15.40 2.14 -3.70
C HIS A 64 15.37 2.56 -5.17
N ASN A 65 15.11 3.84 -5.47
CA ASN A 65 15.10 4.39 -6.82
C ASN A 65 14.19 3.62 -7.81
N LEU A 66 13.02 3.17 -7.34
CA LEU A 66 12.03 2.43 -8.13
C LEU A 66 11.08 3.35 -8.91
N TYR A 67 11.17 4.66 -8.71
CA TYR A 67 10.51 5.61 -9.60
C TYR A 67 11.19 5.66 -10.96
N GLY A 68 10.39 5.90 -12.00
CA GLY A 68 10.89 6.09 -13.36
C GLY A 68 11.99 7.16 -13.43
N LYS A 69 13.19 6.76 -13.87
CA LYS A 69 14.40 7.59 -13.85
C LYS A 69 14.51 8.45 -15.11
N ASN A 70 14.09 7.90 -16.24
CA ASN A 70 14.36 8.48 -17.55
C ASN A 70 13.16 9.29 -18.10
N LEU A 71 13.42 10.05 -19.17
CA LEU A 71 12.38 10.84 -19.84
C LEU A 71 11.23 9.99 -20.36
N LYS A 72 11.47 8.74 -20.79
CA LYS A 72 10.43 7.83 -21.28
C LYS A 72 9.49 7.43 -20.14
N ASP A 73 9.99 7.12 -18.96
CA ASP A 73 9.18 6.74 -17.80
C ASP A 73 8.32 7.92 -17.33
N ARG A 74 8.90 9.13 -17.29
CA ARG A 74 8.18 10.36 -16.95
C ARG A 74 7.10 10.69 -17.98
N ALA A 75 7.43 10.57 -19.27
CA ALA A 75 6.47 10.74 -20.35
C ALA A 75 5.36 9.68 -20.29
N PHE A 76 5.70 8.43 -19.98
CA PHE A 76 4.74 7.34 -19.82
C PHE A 76 3.79 7.61 -18.65
N LYS A 77 4.31 7.93 -17.46
CA LYS A 77 3.50 8.32 -16.30
C LYS A 77 2.55 9.46 -16.65
N THR A 78 3.05 10.50 -17.30
CA THR A 78 2.26 11.68 -17.72
C THR A 78 1.16 11.28 -18.71
N ARG A 79 1.50 10.45 -19.71
CA ARG A 79 0.54 9.96 -20.71
C ARG A 79 -0.57 9.14 -20.06
N ILE A 80 -0.22 8.18 -19.21
CA ILE A 80 -1.18 7.34 -18.49
C ILE A 80 -2.07 8.19 -17.57
N SER A 81 -1.52 9.15 -16.82
CA SER A 81 -2.33 10.04 -15.98
C SER A 81 -3.27 10.95 -16.76
N ASN A 82 -3.01 11.18 -18.05
CA ASN A 82 -3.84 12.01 -18.91
C ASN A 82 -4.94 11.23 -19.66
N ILE A 83 -4.94 9.90 -19.62
CA ILE A 83 -6.05 9.11 -20.19
C ILE A 83 -7.34 9.53 -19.45
N PRO A 84 -8.42 9.94 -20.14
CA PRO A 84 -9.59 10.56 -19.50
C PRO A 84 -10.17 9.77 -18.32
N THR A 85 -10.25 8.44 -18.44
CA THR A 85 -10.76 7.55 -17.39
C THR A 85 -9.84 7.54 -16.16
N ILE A 86 -8.52 7.46 -16.36
CA ILE A 86 -7.53 7.48 -15.29
C ILE A 86 -7.46 8.87 -14.66
N LYS A 87 -7.46 9.92 -15.47
CA LYS A 87 -7.46 11.31 -15.01
C LYS A 87 -8.66 11.59 -14.11
N LYS A 88 -9.87 11.19 -14.53
CA LYS A 88 -11.09 11.28 -13.71
C LYS A 88 -10.94 10.50 -12.41
N PHE A 89 -10.42 9.28 -12.47
CA PHE A 89 -10.19 8.44 -11.28
C PHE A 89 -9.18 9.03 -10.28
N LEU A 90 -8.19 9.78 -10.77
CA LEU A 90 -7.16 10.42 -9.94
C LEU A 90 -7.61 11.76 -9.33
N GLN A 91 -8.75 12.33 -9.76
CA GLN A 91 -9.27 13.57 -9.20
C GLN A 91 -9.65 13.40 -7.72
N PRO A 92 -9.43 14.43 -6.86
CA PRO A 92 -9.96 14.45 -5.50
C PRO A 92 -11.48 14.21 -5.51
N GLY A 93 -11.96 13.34 -4.62
CA GLY A 93 -13.39 13.03 -4.51
C GLY A 93 -13.95 12.10 -5.61
N SER A 94 -13.13 11.62 -6.56
CA SER A 94 -13.59 10.58 -7.48
C SER A 94 -14.09 9.36 -6.70
N GLN A 95 -15.34 8.99 -6.95
CA GLN A 95 -15.94 7.81 -6.32
C GLN A 95 -15.10 6.58 -6.65
N ARG A 96 -14.77 5.81 -5.60
CA ARG A 96 -14.19 4.48 -5.77
C ARG A 96 -15.31 3.53 -6.23
N LYS A 97 -14.92 2.37 -6.78
CA LYS A 97 -15.92 1.32 -6.98
C LYS A 97 -16.58 1.01 -5.63
N PRO A 98 -17.91 0.84 -5.59
CA PRO A 98 -18.56 0.38 -4.38
C PRO A 98 -17.98 -0.99 -3.97
N PRO A 99 -18.05 -1.36 -2.68
CA PRO A 99 -17.79 -2.73 -2.27
C PRO A 99 -18.62 -3.71 -3.12
N PRO A 100 -18.07 -4.90 -3.42
CA PRO A 100 -18.86 -5.98 -4.02
C PRO A 100 -20.18 -6.21 -3.28
N ASP A 101 -21.24 -6.47 -4.03
CA ASP A 101 -22.50 -6.98 -3.49
C ASP A 101 -22.50 -8.51 -3.49
N GLY A 102 -23.53 -9.11 -2.86
CA GLY A 102 -23.66 -10.57 -2.82
C GLY A 102 -23.72 -11.20 -4.22
N HIS A 103 -24.28 -10.50 -5.21
CA HIS A 103 -24.32 -10.97 -6.59
C HIS A 103 -22.91 -11.07 -7.21
N TYR A 104 -22.05 -10.07 -6.99
CA TYR A 104 -20.66 -10.12 -7.42
C TYR A 104 -19.91 -11.27 -6.75
N ASP A 105 -20.10 -11.47 -5.44
CA ASP A 105 -19.44 -12.55 -4.70
C ASP A 105 -19.86 -13.93 -5.22
N ASP A 106 -21.15 -14.14 -5.46
CA ASP A 106 -21.68 -15.38 -6.04
C ASP A 106 -21.15 -15.63 -7.46
N MET A 107 -21.05 -14.58 -8.28
CA MET A 107 -20.46 -14.64 -9.62
C MET A 107 -18.99 -15.05 -9.59
N VAL A 108 -18.19 -14.45 -8.69
CA VAL A 108 -16.78 -14.79 -8.53
C VAL A 108 -16.61 -16.25 -8.12
N ARG A 109 -17.39 -16.70 -7.12
CA ARG A 109 -17.39 -18.11 -6.68
C ARG A 109 -17.75 -19.08 -7.80
N THR A 110 -18.77 -18.74 -8.59
CA THR A 110 -19.23 -19.55 -9.72
C THR A 110 -18.16 -19.65 -10.82
N VAL A 111 -17.53 -18.53 -11.18
CA VAL A 111 -16.53 -18.48 -12.28
C VAL A 111 -15.19 -19.09 -11.86
N LEU A 112 -14.69 -18.72 -10.68
CA LEU A 112 -13.40 -19.19 -10.17
C LEU A 112 -13.48 -20.57 -9.49
N LYS A 113 -14.70 -21.10 -9.31
CA LYS A 113 -14.99 -22.44 -8.78
C LYS A 113 -14.44 -22.67 -7.36
N PHE A 114 -14.70 -21.74 -6.45
CA PHE A 114 -14.46 -21.92 -5.00
C PHE A 114 -15.57 -21.29 -4.15
#